data_AF-A0A376ZMT8-F1
#
_entry.id   AF-A0A376ZMT8-F1
#
_cell.length_a   1.000
_cell.length_b   1.000
_cell.length_c   1.000
_cell.angle_alpha   90.00
_cell.angle_beta   90.00
_cell.angle_gamma   90.00
#
_symmetry.space_group_name_H-M   'P 1'
#
loop_
_entity.id
_entity.type
_entity.pdbx_description
1 polymer ?
#
loop_
_entity_poly.entity_id
_entity_poly.type
_entity_poly.pdbx_seq_one_letter_code
_entity_poly.pdbx_strand_id
1 'polypeptide(L)'
;MPKWSIKKWLSLPGETRPLILCEYAHAMGNSLGGFAKYWQAFRQYPRLQGGFVWDWVDQSLIKYDENGNPWSAYGGDFGDTPNDRQFCMNGLVFADRTPHPALTEAKHQQQFFQFRLSGQTIEVTSEYLFRHSDNELLHWMVALDGKPLASGEVPLDVAPQGKQLIELPELPQPESAGQLWLTVRVVQPNATAWSEAGHISAWQQWRLAANLSVTLPSAPHAIPQLTTSETDFCIELDNKRWQFNRQSGFLSQMWIGDEKQLLTPLRDQFIRAPLDNDIGVSEATRIDPNAWVERWKAAGHYQAEAALLQCTADTLADAVLITTSTRGSIRGKPYLSAGKPTGLMVVVKWRLPLMLK
;
A
#
# COMPACT_ATOMS: atom_id res chain seq x y z
N MET A 1 20.36 3.37 -27.06
CA MET A 1 20.48 1.94 -26.75
C MET A 1 19.10 1.34 -26.55
N PRO A 2 18.71 0.25 -27.22
CA PRO A 2 17.43 -0.42 -26.94
C PRO A 2 17.41 -0.90 -25.48
N LYS A 3 16.36 -0.56 -24.72
CA LYS A 3 16.13 -1.10 -23.38
C LYS A 3 15.50 -2.49 -23.52
N TRP A 4 16.24 -3.53 -23.16
CA TRP A 4 15.73 -4.91 -23.18
C TRP A 4 15.19 -5.33 -21.81
N SER A 5 14.13 -6.14 -21.80
CA SER A 5 13.74 -6.90 -20.61
C SER A 5 14.83 -7.91 -20.26
N ILE A 6 15.11 -8.12 -18.98
CA ILE A 6 16.11 -9.09 -18.49
C ILE A 6 15.85 -10.52 -19.00
N LYS A 7 14.57 -10.92 -19.13
CA LYS A 7 14.19 -12.24 -19.65
C LYS A 7 14.52 -12.35 -21.15
N LYS A 8 14.32 -11.28 -21.91
CA LYS A 8 14.64 -11.23 -23.35
C LYS A 8 16.14 -11.15 -23.60
N TRP A 9 16.88 -10.46 -22.74
CA TRP A 9 18.33 -10.32 -22.86
C TRP A 9 19.02 -11.68 -22.86
N LEU A 10 18.62 -12.58 -21.95
CA LEU A 10 19.17 -13.94 -21.86
C LEU A 10 19.02 -14.78 -23.14
N SER A 11 18.01 -14.48 -23.97
CA SER A 11 17.70 -15.24 -25.19
C SER A 11 18.15 -14.54 -26.47
N LEU A 12 18.96 -13.47 -26.38
CA LEU A 12 19.49 -12.83 -27.58
C LEU A 12 20.43 -13.80 -28.33
N PRO A 13 20.47 -13.75 -29.68
CA PRO A 13 21.34 -14.63 -30.45
C PRO A 13 22.80 -14.54 -30.00
N GLY A 14 23.39 -15.69 -29.66
CA GLY A 14 24.78 -15.80 -29.19
C GLY A 14 25.00 -15.48 -27.70
N GLU A 15 23.97 -15.11 -26.94
CA GLU A 15 24.11 -14.76 -25.52
C GLU A 15 24.02 -15.99 -24.59
N THR A 16 25.11 -16.29 -23.90
CA THR A 16 25.24 -17.48 -23.02
C THR A 16 25.59 -17.15 -21.58
N ARG A 17 25.89 -15.88 -21.26
CA ARG A 17 26.37 -15.47 -19.93
C ARG A 17 25.26 -15.44 -18.88
N PRO A 18 25.57 -15.58 -17.58
CA PRO A 18 24.63 -15.18 -16.54
C PRO A 18 24.36 -13.67 -16.61
N LEU A 19 23.23 -13.24 -16.06
CA LEU A 19 22.88 -11.83 -15.92
C LEU A 19 22.63 -11.55 -14.43
N ILE A 20 23.43 -10.63 -13.90
CA ILE A 20 23.31 -10.05 -12.57
C ILE A 20 23.25 -8.54 -12.76
N LEU A 21 22.20 -7.90 -12.25
CA LEU A 21 22.02 -6.46 -12.40
C LEU A 21 22.97 -5.74 -11.44
N CYS A 22 23.90 -4.93 -11.95
CA CYS A 22 24.77 -4.11 -11.10
C CYS A 22 23.97 -3.10 -10.27
N GLU A 23 22.81 -2.66 -10.78
CA GLU A 23 21.84 -1.81 -10.11
C GLU A 23 20.43 -2.17 -10.60
N TYR A 24 19.47 -2.27 -9.69
CA TYR A 24 18.04 -2.37 -10.01
C TYR A 24 17.18 -1.82 -8.87
N ALA A 25 15.88 -1.66 -9.13
CA ALA A 25 14.90 -1.24 -8.12
C ALA A 25 15.33 0.02 -7.33
N HIS A 26 15.55 1.13 -8.06
CA HIS A 26 15.95 2.42 -7.49
C HIS A 26 15.03 2.84 -6.32
N ALA A 27 15.58 2.94 -5.11
CA ALA A 27 14.85 3.04 -3.85
C ALA A 27 14.66 4.49 -3.33
N MET A 28 14.78 5.48 -4.22
CA MET A 28 14.58 6.91 -3.91
C MET A 28 13.18 7.25 -3.39
N GLY A 29 13.15 7.78 -2.17
CA GLY A 29 11.91 8.19 -1.48
C GLY A 29 10.93 7.02 -1.30
N ASN A 30 9.66 7.26 -1.61
CA ASN A 30 8.65 6.19 -1.60
C ASN A 30 8.69 5.38 -2.91
N SER A 31 9.45 4.28 -2.89
CA SER A 31 9.75 3.49 -4.09
C SER A 31 9.64 1.97 -3.87
N LEU A 32 10.47 1.17 -4.55
CA LEU A 32 10.48 -0.30 -4.59
C LEU A 32 9.21 -0.95 -5.17
N GLY A 33 8.33 -0.17 -5.79
CA GLY A 33 7.14 -0.67 -6.48
C GLY A 33 7.50 -1.70 -7.56
N GLY A 34 6.99 -2.93 -7.42
CA GLY A 34 7.24 -4.02 -8.37
C GLY A 34 8.47 -4.86 -8.07
N PHE A 35 9.12 -4.70 -6.92
CA PHE A 35 10.29 -5.50 -6.49
C PHE A 35 10.06 -7.02 -6.61
N ALA A 36 8.87 -7.50 -6.21
CA ALA A 36 8.47 -8.90 -6.34
C ALA A 36 8.58 -9.46 -7.79
N LYS A 37 8.42 -8.63 -8.82
CA LYS A 37 8.55 -9.07 -10.22
C LYS A 37 9.97 -9.48 -10.58
N TYR A 38 10.97 -8.81 -9.99
CA TYR A 38 12.38 -9.20 -10.15
C TYR A 38 12.63 -10.54 -9.47
N TRP A 39 12.21 -10.70 -8.23
CA TRP A 39 12.43 -11.93 -7.46
C TRP A 39 11.70 -13.14 -8.03
N GLN A 40 10.49 -12.96 -8.57
CA GLN A 40 9.79 -13.98 -9.34
C GLN A 40 10.60 -14.40 -10.58
N ALA A 41 11.22 -13.46 -11.29
CA ALA A 41 12.07 -13.74 -12.44
C ALA A 41 13.39 -14.41 -12.04
N PHE A 42 14.04 -13.96 -10.97
CA PHE A 42 15.29 -14.53 -10.46
C PHE A 42 15.11 -15.99 -10.07
N ARG A 43 14.04 -16.31 -9.33
CA ARG A 43 13.71 -17.70 -8.94
C ARG A 43 13.32 -18.59 -10.12
N GLN A 44 12.73 -18.02 -11.17
CA GLN A 44 12.25 -18.79 -12.32
C GLN A 44 13.33 -19.09 -13.37
N TYR A 45 14.34 -18.21 -13.53
CA TYR A 45 15.31 -18.30 -14.62
C TYR A 45 16.73 -18.56 -14.09
N PRO A 46 17.34 -19.74 -14.33
CA PRO A 46 18.64 -20.09 -13.75
C PRO A 46 19.78 -19.12 -14.03
N ARG A 47 19.77 -18.47 -15.21
CA ARG A 47 20.79 -17.47 -15.61
C ARG A 47 20.52 -16.06 -15.06
N LEU A 48 19.37 -15.80 -14.44
CA LEU A 48 19.09 -14.55 -13.73
C LEU A 48 19.48 -14.72 -12.25
N GLN A 49 20.73 -14.46 -11.93
CA GLN A 49 21.29 -14.75 -10.61
C GLN A 49 21.16 -13.57 -9.62
N GLY A 50 20.12 -12.75 -9.78
CA GLY A 50 19.83 -11.62 -8.91
C GLY A 50 20.39 -10.27 -9.39
N GLY A 51 20.74 -9.43 -8.42
CA GLY A 51 21.25 -8.08 -8.66
C GLY A 51 21.44 -7.30 -7.37
N PHE A 52 21.91 -6.06 -7.49
CA PHE A 52 22.14 -5.15 -6.38
C PHE A 52 21.11 -4.02 -6.39
N VAL A 53 20.39 -3.84 -5.29
CA VAL A 53 19.44 -2.72 -5.15
C VAL A 53 20.22 -1.41 -5.12
N TRP A 54 19.72 -0.39 -5.82
CA TRP A 54 20.23 0.97 -5.68
C TRP A 54 19.34 1.78 -4.72
N ASP A 55 19.78 2.12 -3.52
CA ASP A 55 21.01 1.70 -2.85
C ASP A 55 20.79 1.50 -1.34
N TRP A 56 21.86 1.48 -0.55
CA TRP A 56 21.74 1.17 0.87
C TRP A 56 21.18 2.35 1.68
N VAL A 57 21.79 3.53 1.58
CA VAL A 57 21.59 4.62 2.54
C VAL A 57 21.48 5.98 1.86
N ASP A 58 20.54 6.79 2.30
CA ASP A 58 20.43 8.17 1.84
C ASP A 58 21.70 8.97 2.14
N GLN A 59 22.19 9.71 1.15
CA GLN A 59 23.35 10.58 1.28
C GLN A 59 22.94 12.00 1.70
N SER A 60 22.03 12.11 2.68
CA SER A 60 21.66 13.40 3.29
C SER A 60 22.70 13.81 4.33
N LEU A 61 22.95 15.12 4.46
CA LEU A 61 23.84 15.68 5.47
C LEU A 61 23.06 16.48 6.51
N ILE A 62 23.51 16.46 7.77
CA ILE A 62 22.86 17.27 8.80
C ILE A 62 23.25 18.74 8.66
N LYS A 63 22.24 19.61 8.60
CA LYS A 63 22.34 21.04 8.84
C LYS A 63 21.55 21.41 10.09
N TYR A 64 21.76 22.62 10.60
CA TYR A 64 21.05 23.14 11.76
C TYR A 64 20.26 24.38 11.35
N ASP A 65 19.05 24.53 11.91
CA ASP A 65 18.24 25.74 11.75
C ASP A 65 18.75 26.88 12.67
N GLU A 66 18.10 28.05 12.63
CA GLU A 66 18.46 29.21 13.45
C GLU A 66 18.36 28.94 14.97
N ASN A 67 17.58 27.94 15.38
CA ASN A 67 17.40 27.54 16.77
C ASN A 67 18.34 26.40 17.19
N GLY A 68 19.19 25.90 16.28
CA GLY A 68 20.10 24.79 16.54
C GLY A 68 19.47 23.40 16.45
N ASN A 69 18.29 23.26 15.84
CA ASN A 69 17.68 21.94 15.59
C ASN A 69 18.26 21.32 14.32
N PRO A 70 18.65 20.02 14.34
CA PRO A 70 19.17 19.35 13.16
C PRO A 70 18.07 19.07 12.13
N TRP A 71 18.42 19.13 10.85
CA TRP A 71 17.57 18.73 9.72
C TRP A 71 18.42 18.11 8.60
N SER A 72 17.83 17.17 7.85
CA SER A 72 18.49 16.47 6.75
C SER A 72 18.46 17.29 5.47
N ALA A 73 19.64 17.69 5.01
CA ALA A 73 19.88 18.49 3.82
C ALA A 73 20.34 17.63 2.62
N TYR A 74 20.08 18.12 1.41
CA TYR A 74 20.47 17.50 0.14
C TYR A 74 21.12 18.53 -0.81
N GLY A 75 21.34 18.19 -2.09
CA GLY A 75 22.00 19.09 -3.06
C GLY A 75 21.33 20.47 -3.15
N GLY A 76 22.14 21.53 -3.11
CA GLY A 76 21.70 22.93 -3.13
C GLY A 76 21.52 23.56 -1.75
N ASP A 77 21.30 22.77 -0.70
CA ASP A 77 21.11 23.30 0.66
C ASP A 77 22.40 23.90 1.25
N PHE A 78 23.57 23.63 0.65
CA PHE A 78 24.86 24.21 1.03
C PHE A 78 25.30 25.34 0.10
N GLY A 79 24.43 25.80 -0.80
CA GLY A 79 24.75 26.80 -1.82
C GLY A 79 25.53 26.25 -3.01
N ASP A 80 25.69 24.92 -3.10
CA ASP A 80 26.33 24.22 -4.21
C ASP A 80 25.52 24.33 -5.51
N THR A 81 26.20 24.68 -6.60
CA THR A 81 25.60 24.84 -7.93
C THR A 81 26.60 24.52 -9.06
N PRO A 82 26.23 23.73 -10.08
CA PRO A 82 24.96 23.00 -10.19
C PRO A 82 24.85 21.88 -9.13
N ASN A 83 23.62 21.46 -8.85
CA ASN A 83 23.32 20.32 -7.98
C ASN A 83 22.11 19.54 -8.53
N ASP A 84 21.98 18.29 -8.10
CA ASP A 84 20.89 17.38 -8.50
C ASP A 84 19.87 17.13 -7.35
N ARG A 85 19.77 18.08 -6.40
CA ARG A 85 18.79 18.07 -5.30
C ARG A 85 18.73 16.74 -4.53
N GLN A 86 17.53 16.19 -4.34
CA GLN A 86 17.29 14.97 -3.58
C GLN A 86 17.70 13.68 -4.30
N PHE A 87 18.29 13.76 -5.50
CA PHE A 87 18.75 12.58 -6.24
C PHE A 87 19.86 11.80 -5.50
N CYS A 88 20.48 12.39 -4.47
CA CYS A 88 21.41 11.71 -3.57
C CYS A 88 20.74 10.83 -2.48
N MET A 89 19.41 10.85 -2.35
CA MET A 89 18.67 10.08 -1.34
C MET A 89 17.97 8.88 -1.99
N ASN A 90 18.70 7.76 -2.16
CA ASN A 90 18.19 6.56 -2.83
C ASN A 90 18.16 5.32 -1.93
N GLY A 91 18.27 5.49 -0.62
CA GLY A 91 18.53 4.42 0.33
C GLY A 91 17.30 3.58 0.67
N LEU A 92 17.55 2.32 1.00
CA LEU A 92 16.62 1.49 1.78
C LEU A 92 16.53 1.93 3.25
N VAL A 93 17.49 2.72 3.72
CA VAL A 93 17.50 3.34 5.05
C VAL A 93 17.85 4.82 4.97
N PHE A 94 17.36 5.60 5.93
CA PHE A 94 17.79 6.97 6.14
C PHE A 94 19.29 7.04 6.52
N ALA A 95 19.89 8.23 6.46
CA ALA A 95 21.29 8.45 6.80
C ALA A 95 21.68 8.00 8.23
N ASP A 96 20.74 8.00 9.18
CA ASP A 96 20.94 7.52 10.55
C ASP A 96 20.73 5.99 10.70
N ARG A 97 20.49 5.28 9.58
CA ARG A 97 20.18 3.84 9.46
C ARG A 97 18.79 3.44 9.94
N THR A 98 17.91 4.41 10.24
CA THR A 98 16.48 4.14 10.44
C THR A 98 15.89 3.58 9.13
N PRO A 99 15.21 2.42 9.15
CA PRO A 99 14.67 1.81 7.93
C PRO A 99 13.59 2.62 7.23
N HIS A 100 13.65 2.66 5.89
CA HIS A 100 12.47 2.96 5.09
C HIS A 100 11.52 1.74 5.06
N PRO A 101 10.21 1.95 4.81
CA PRO A 101 9.26 0.85 4.63
C PRO A 101 9.69 -0.16 3.55
N ALA A 102 10.36 0.34 2.50
CA ALA A 102 10.90 -0.46 1.39
C ALA A 102 11.84 -1.59 1.85
N LEU A 103 12.58 -1.41 2.95
CA LEU A 103 13.49 -2.46 3.47
C LEU A 103 12.72 -3.72 3.89
N THR A 104 11.47 -3.58 4.36
CA THR A 104 10.64 -4.74 4.73
C THR A 104 10.21 -5.54 3.50
N GLU A 105 9.84 -4.86 2.40
CA GLU A 105 9.55 -5.52 1.12
C GLU A 105 10.81 -6.22 0.58
N ALA A 106 11.98 -5.57 0.71
CA ALA A 106 13.24 -6.17 0.32
C ALA A 106 13.51 -7.48 1.08
N LYS A 107 13.42 -7.42 2.42
CA LYS A 107 13.58 -8.57 3.32
C LYS A 107 12.64 -9.71 2.98
N HIS A 108 11.36 -9.43 2.73
CA HIS A 108 10.39 -10.46 2.37
C HIS A 108 10.73 -11.14 1.05
N GLN A 109 10.98 -10.37 -0.01
CA GLN A 109 11.27 -10.96 -1.31
C GLN A 109 12.60 -11.73 -1.33
N GLN A 110 13.57 -11.32 -0.50
CA GLN A 110 14.91 -11.91 -0.33
C GLN A 110 14.97 -13.10 0.64
N GLN A 111 13.85 -13.51 1.25
CA GLN A 111 13.86 -14.60 2.23
C GLN A 111 14.32 -15.93 1.63
N PHE A 112 15.03 -16.73 2.42
CA PHE A 112 15.64 -18.00 1.99
C PHE A 112 14.73 -19.23 2.15
N PHE A 113 13.51 -19.06 2.65
CA PHE A 113 12.52 -20.14 2.74
C PHE A 113 11.31 -19.78 1.88
N GLN A 114 11.00 -20.66 0.93
CA GLN A 114 9.81 -20.55 0.09
C GLN A 114 8.71 -21.45 0.64
N PHE A 115 7.47 -21.02 0.48
CA PHE A 115 6.32 -21.72 1.04
C PHE A 115 5.23 -21.97 -0.01
N ARG A 116 4.62 -23.15 0.06
CA ARG A 116 3.37 -23.47 -0.64
C ARG A 116 2.40 -24.10 0.35
N LEU A 117 1.11 -23.81 0.16
CA LEU A 117 0.03 -24.42 0.94
C LEU A 117 -0.82 -25.29 0.00
N SER A 118 -1.01 -26.56 0.37
CA SER A 118 -1.90 -27.50 -0.32
C SER A 118 -2.77 -28.20 0.71
N GLY A 119 -4.06 -27.87 0.75
CA GLY A 119 -4.94 -28.29 1.85
C GLY A 119 -4.47 -27.71 3.18
N GLN A 120 -4.11 -28.58 4.13
CA GLN A 120 -3.55 -28.22 5.44
C GLN A 120 -2.04 -28.47 5.53
N THR A 121 -1.39 -28.81 4.41
CA THR A 121 0.04 -29.09 4.36
C THR A 121 0.81 -27.89 3.84
N ILE A 122 1.77 -27.42 4.64
CA ILE A 122 2.76 -26.42 4.26
C ILE A 122 3.98 -27.15 3.69
N GLU A 123 4.32 -26.88 2.44
CA GLU A 123 5.61 -27.23 1.86
C GLU A 123 6.58 -26.07 2.10
N VAL A 124 7.67 -26.35 2.82
CA VAL A 124 8.79 -25.43 3.01
C VAL A 124 9.93 -25.86 2.09
N THR A 125 10.48 -24.95 1.30
CA THR A 125 11.66 -25.19 0.45
C THR A 125 12.79 -24.25 0.85
N SER A 126 13.99 -24.79 1.08
CA SER A 126 15.19 -24.00 1.40
C SER A 126 15.86 -23.50 0.12
N GLU A 127 16.13 -22.20 0.04
CA GLU A 127 16.98 -21.58 -1.00
C GLU A 127 18.44 -21.45 -0.55
N TYR A 128 18.80 -21.91 0.65
CA TYR A 128 20.21 -22.04 1.03
C TYR A 128 20.93 -23.06 0.13
N LEU A 129 22.22 -22.82 -0.12
CA LEU A 129 23.06 -23.67 -0.96
C LEU A 129 23.98 -24.60 -0.16
N PHE A 130 24.28 -24.28 1.11
CA PHE A 130 25.30 -24.98 1.89
C PHE A 130 24.84 -25.39 3.29
N ARG A 131 24.10 -24.54 4.00
CA ARG A 131 23.70 -24.79 5.39
C ARG A 131 22.35 -25.49 5.51
N HIS A 132 22.28 -26.32 6.54
CA HIS A 132 21.03 -26.88 7.04
C HIS A 132 20.23 -25.82 7.81
N SER A 133 18.93 -26.03 8.01
CA SER A 133 18.08 -25.17 8.86
C SER A 133 18.25 -25.45 10.36
N ASP A 134 19.49 -25.44 10.83
CA ASP A 134 19.91 -25.80 12.20
C ASP A 134 19.61 -24.73 13.27
N ASN A 135 19.08 -23.58 12.89
CA ASN A 135 18.67 -22.50 13.79
C ASN A 135 17.34 -21.89 13.31
N GLU A 136 16.38 -22.73 12.92
CA GLU A 136 15.10 -22.28 12.39
C GLU A 136 13.92 -23.04 12.98
N LEU A 137 12.97 -22.27 13.49
CA LEU A 137 11.68 -22.73 14.02
C LEU A 137 10.55 -22.07 13.23
N LEU A 138 9.65 -22.87 12.64
CA LEU A 138 8.47 -22.35 11.96
C LEU A 138 7.34 -22.15 12.95
N HIS A 139 6.96 -20.91 13.20
CA HIS A 139 5.73 -20.56 13.90
C HIS A 139 4.59 -20.43 12.89
N TRP A 140 3.43 -21.00 13.21
CA TRP A 140 2.20 -20.81 12.45
C TRP A 140 1.10 -20.27 13.36
N MET A 141 0.23 -19.44 12.80
CA MET A 141 -0.93 -18.86 13.48
C MET A 141 -2.11 -18.80 12.52
N VAL A 142 -3.27 -19.22 12.99
CA VAL A 142 -4.56 -19.05 12.34
C VAL A 142 -5.35 -17.97 13.07
N ALA A 143 -5.87 -16.99 12.32
CA ALA A 143 -6.68 -15.91 12.85
C ALA A 143 -7.92 -15.64 11.99
N LEU A 144 -9.04 -15.29 12.64
CA LEU A 144 -10.26 -14.81 11.98
C LEU A 144 -10.32 -13.30 12.07
N ASP A 145 -10.19 -12.59 10.94
CA ASP A 145 -10.19 -11.12 10.88
C ASP A 145 -9.29 -10.47 11.95
N GLY A 146 -8.09 -11.03 12.14
CA GLY A 146 -7.10 -10.55 13.11
C GLY A 146 -7.24 -11.11 14.53
N LYS A 147 -8.28 -11.89 14.84
CA LYS A 147 -8.48 -12.55 16.14
C LYS A 147 -7.80 -13.93 16.12
N PRO A 148 -6.75 -14.17 16.92
CA PRO A 148 -6.07 -15.47 16.95
C PRO A 148 -7.01 -16.60 17.39
N LEU A 149 -6.93 -17.74 16.71
CA LEU A 149 -7.73 -18.93 17.02
C LEU A 149 -6.86 -20.14 17.40
N ALA A 150 -5.77 -20.35 16.66
CA ALA A 150 -4.84 -21.45 16.89
C ALA A 150 -3.43 -21.01 16.49
N SER A 151 -2.43 -21.61 17.12
CA SER A 151 -1.02 -21.41 16.78
C SER A 151 -0.20 -22.62 17.20
N GLY A 152 0.97 -22.75 16.61
CA GLY A 152 1.95 -23.76 16.99
C GLY A 152 3.31 -23.47 16.40
N GLU A 153 4.26 -24.35 16.71
CA GLU A 153 5.63 -24.25 16.25
C GLU A 153 6.16 -25.62 15.83
N VAL A 154 6.98 -25.66 14.79
CA VAL A 154 7.57 -26.88 14.23
C VAL A 154 9.03 -26.60 13.88
N PRO A 155 10.00 -27.35 14.43
CA PRO A 155 11.39 -27.23 14.03
C PRO A 155 11.55 -27.49 12.53
N LEU A 156 12.32 -26.63 11.86
CA LEU A 156 12.68 -26.88 10.47
C LEU A 156 13.90 -27.79 10.43
N ASP A 157 13.79 -28.89 9.70
CA ASP A 157 14.85 -29.86 9.46
C ASP A 157 15.03 -30.03 7.93
N VAL A 158 15.51 -28.96 7.29
CA VAL A 158 15.60 -28.80 5.83
C VAL A 158 17.04 -28.65 5.38
N ALA A 159 17.50 -29.62 4.58
CA ALA A 159 18.78 -29.54 3.87
C ALA A 159 18.79 -28.41 2.83
N PRO A 160 19.97 -27.93 2.39
CA PRO A 160 20.09 -26.98 1.28
C PRO A 160 19.34 -27.47 0.04
N GLN A 161 18.56 -26.60 -0.61
CA GLN A 161 17.68 -26.93 -1.76
C GLN A 161 16.60 -27.99 -1.46
N GLY A 162 16.52 -28.47 -0.22
CA GLY A 162 15.61 -29.50 0.23
C GLY A 162 14.20 -28.97 0.50
N LYS A 163 13.31 -29.91 0.82
CA LYS A 163 11.92 -29.66 1.16
C LYS A 163 11.52 -30.37 2.44
N GLN A 164 10.63 -29.75 3.20
CA GLN A 164 9.96 -30.37 4.34
C GLN A 164 8.45 -30.11 4.22
N LEU A 165 7.66 -31.15 4.49
CA LEU A 165 6.22 -31.07 4.55
C LEU A 165 5.81 -30.98 6.02
N ILE A 166 4.95 -30.01 6.33
CA ILE A 166 4.43 -29.77 7.67
C ILE A 166 2.92 -29.82 7.56
N GLU A 167 2.32 -30.86 8.12
CA GLU A 167 0.88 -30.99 8.23
C GLU A 167 0.39 -30.23 9.46
N LEU A 168 -0.50 -29.27 9.24
CA LEU A 168 -1.14 -28.55 10.34
C LEU A 168 -2.10 -29.50 11.09
N PRO A 169 -2.26 -29.34 12.41
CA PRO A 169 -3.30 -30.05 13.15
C PRO A 169 -4.68 -29.65 12.63
N GLU A 170 -5.71 -30.38 13.06
CA GLU A 170 -7.10 -30.01 12.78
C GLU A 170 -7.36 -28.55 13.17
N LEU A 171 -7.67 -27.73 12.17
CA LEU A 171 -7.85 -26.30 12.36
C LEU A 171 -9.26 -25.99 12.89
N PRO A 172 -9.40 -25.05 13.84
CA PRO A 172 -10.71 -24.66 14.35
C PRO A 172 -11.55 -24.05 13.23
N GLN A 173 -12.80 -24.49 13.12
CA GLN A 173 -13.79 -23.93 12.20
C GLN A 173 -14.68 -22.95 12.96
N PRO A 174 -14.46 -21.63 12.84
CA PRO A 174 -15.31 -20.66 13.51
C PRO A 174 -16.69 -20.62 12.87
N GLU A 175 -17.74 -20.57 13.70
CA GLU A 175 -19.11 -20.36 13.22
C GLU A 175 -19.36 -18.89 12.82
N SER A 176 -18.60 -17.96 13.40
CA SER A 176 -18.73 -16.54 13.10
C SER A 176 -18.27 -16.22 11.67
N ALA A 177 -18.95 -15.25 11.06
CA ALA A 177 -18.54 -14.69 9.77
C ALA A 177 -17.15 -14.05 9.85
N GLY A 178 -16.42 -14.12 8.74
CA GLY A 178 -15.10 -13.51 8.59
C GLY A 178 -14.17 -14.31 7.67
N GLN A 179 -12.98 -13.78 7.45
CA GLN A 179 -11.91 -14.44 6.68
C GLN A 179 -10.91 -15.09 7.63
N LEU A 180 -10.72 -16.41 7.49
CA LEU A 180 -9.60 -17.08 8.12
C LEU A 180 -8.31 -16.83 7.37
N TRP A 181 -7.24 -16.60 8.12
CA TRP A 181 -5.89 -16.39 7.62
C TRP A 181 -4.92 -17.32 8.32
N LEU A 182 -4.07 -18.00 7.56
CA LEU A 182 -2.90 -18.69 8.05
C LEU A 182 -1.68 -17.81 7.82
N THR A 183 -0.96 -17.47 8.89
CA THR A 183 0.33 -16.79 8.85
C THR A 183 1.41 -17.73 9.35
N VAL A 184 2.52 -17.82 8.63
CA VAL A 184 3.71 -18.55 9.07
C VAL A 184 4.91 -17.61 9.16
N ARG A 185 5.82 -17.87 10.10
CA ARG A 185 7.05 -17.12 10.33
C ARG A 185 8.18 -18.07 10.68
N VAL A 186 9.34 -17.89 10.06
CA VAL A 186 10.57 -18.59 10.46
C VAL A 186 11.30 -17.71 11.45
N VAL A 187 11.52 -18.24 12.65
CA VAL A 187 12.21 -17.58 13.75
C VAL A 187 13.53 -18.28 14.01
N GLN A 188 14.57 -17.51 14.25
CA GLN A 188 15.87 -18.01 14.70
C GLN A 188 15.90 -18.04 16.23
N PRO A 189 15.76 -19.19 16.89
CA PRO A 189 15.67 -19.26 18.35
C PRO A 189 16.98 -18.83 19.03
N ASN A 190 18.14 -19.09 18.42
CA ASN A 190 19.44 -18.72 18.97
C ASN A 190 19.99 -17.47 18.28
N ALA A 191 20.63 -16.60 19.07
CA ALA A 191 21.36 -15.45 18.56
C ALA A 191 22.54 -15.90 17.68
N THR A 192 22.91 -15.06 16.73
CA THR A 192 24.09 -15.22 15.88
C THR A 192 24.97 -13.98 15.98
N ALA A 193 26.09 -13.95 15.26
CA ALA A 193 26.93 -12.76 15.18
C ALA A 193 26.22 -11.54 14.55
N TRP A 194 25.10 -11.73 13.84
CA TRP A 194 24.39 -10.67 13.11
C TRP A 194 22.91 -10.54 13.48
N SER A 195 22.36 -11.45 14.28
CA SER A 195 20.96 -11.43 14.70
C SER A 195 20.79 -11.76 16.17
N GLU A 196 19.86 -11.06 16.81
CA GLU A 196 19.37 -11.39 18.14
C GLU A 196 18.60 -12.72 18.13
N ALA A 197 18.52 -13.36 19.30
CA ALA A 197 17.60 -14.49 19.50
C ALA A 197 16.15 -14.05 19.24
N GLY A 198 15.38 -14.87 18.53
CA GLY A 198 14.03 -14.55 18.10
C GLY A 198 13.94 -13.78 16.77
N HIS A 199 15.04 -13.62 16.02
CA HIS A 199 15.01 -12.94 14.73
C HIS A 199 14.10 -13.65 13.72
N ILE A 200 13.14 -12.91 13.15
CA ILE A 200 12.26 -13.42 12.08
C ILE A 200 12.97 -13.28 10.74
N SER A 201 13.28 -14.41 10.08
CA SER A 201 14.01 -14.43 8.81
C SER A 201 13.11 -14.56 7.58
N ALA A 202 11.90 -15.11 7.72
CA ALA A 202 10.95 -15.29 6.64
C ALA A 202 9.51 -15.29 7.15
N TRP A 203 8.54 -14.92 6.31
CA TRP A 203 7.13 -15.13 6.61
C TRP A 203 6.31 -15.30 5.33
N GLN A 204 5.09 -15.84 5.48
CA GLN A 204 4.11 -15.89 4.41
C GLN A 204 2.70 -15.95 4.99
N GLN A 205 1.70 -15.55 4.21
CA GLN A 205 0.30 -15.60 4.63
C GLN A 205 -0.62 -16.09 3.50
N TRP A 206 -1.61 -16.91 3.85
CA TRP A 206 -2.66 -17.36 2.93
C TRP A 206 -4.04 -17.10 3.52
N ARG A 207 -4.98 -16.82 2.63
CA ARG A 207 -6.41 -16.93 2.95
C ARG A 207 -6.78 -18.40 3.02
N LEU A 208 -7.49 -18.78 4.07
CA LEU A 208 -8.16 -20.07 4.19
C LEU A 208 -9.64 -19.91 3.85
N ALA A 209 -10.51 -20.68 4.52
CA ALA A 209 -11.95 -20.55 4.39
C ALA A 209 -12.45 -19.14 4.77
N ALA A 210 -13.55 -18.74 4.15
CA ALA A 210 -14.26 -17.51 4.47
C ALA A 210 -15.73 -17.85 4.71
N ASN A 211 -16.24 -17.41 5.86
CA ASN A 211 -17.66 -17.49 6.17
C ASN A 211 -18.27 -16.13 5.89
N LEU A 212 -19.04 -16.02 4.82
CA LEU A 212 -19.71 -14.77 4.48
C LEU A 212 -20.80 -14.48 5.52
N SER A 213 -20.89 -13.22 5.94
CA SER A 213 -21.96 -12.79 6.83
C SER A 213 -23.28 -12.85 6.08
N VAL A 214 -24.17 -13.73 6.53
CA VAL A 214 -25.57 -13.84 6.05
C VAL A 214 -26.57 -13.26 7.05
N THR A 215 -26.09 -12.83 8.23
CA THR A 215 -26.91 -12.16 9.23
C THR A 215 -27.29 -10.78 8.74
N LEU A 216 -28.59 -10.55 8.59
CA LEU A 216 -29.10 -9.20 8.38
C LEU A 216 -28.77 -8.34 9.60
N PRO A 217 -28.39 -7.06 9.41
CA PRO A 217 -28.29 -6.14 10.52
C PRO A 217 -29.59 -6.11 11.32
N SER A 218 -29.50 -5.99 12.64
CA SER A 218 -30.67 -5.77 13.48
C SER A 218 -31.48 -4.59 12.96
N ALA A 219 -32.81 -4.72 12.96
CA ALA A 219 -33.68 -3.65 12.54
C ALA A 219 -33.37 -2.38 13.36
N PRO A 220 -33.24 -1.21 12.73
CA PRO A 220 -32.92 0.01 13.46
C PRO A 220 -34.00 0.31 14.49
N HIS A 221 -33.58 0.68 15.70
CA HIS A 221 -34.48 1.03 16.80
C HIS A 221 -35.08 2.44 16.65
N ALA A 222 -34.48 3.27 15.81
CA ALA A 222 -34.92 4.62 15.51
C ALA A 222 -34.64 4.97 14.04
N ILE A 223 -35.52 5.78 13.44
CA ILE A 223 -35.40 6.24 12.06
C ILE A 223 -34.78 7.64 12.08
N PRO A 224 -33.69 7.88 11.32
CA PRO A 224 -33.09 9.20 11.23
C PRO A 224 -34.06 10.23 10.65
N GLN A 225 -34.09 11.43 11.24
CA GLN A 225 -34.94 12.53 10.80
C GLN A 225 -34.21 13.39 9.77
N LEU A 226 -34.82 13.60 8.61
CA LEU A 226 -34.32 14.51 7.57
C LEU A 226 -34.98 15.89 7.71
N THR A 227 -34.15 16.91 7.93
CA THR A 227 -34.54 18.31 7.82
C THR A 227 -33.96 18.88 6.53
N THR A 228 -34.81 19.45 5.69
CA THR A 228 -34.41 20.08 4.42
C THR A 228 -34.49 21.59 4.54
N SER A 229 -33.38 22.27 4.25
CA SER A 229 -33.34 23.72 4.02
C SER A 229 -32.93 24.01 2.57
N GLU A 230 -32.94 25.28 2.16
CA GLU A 230 -32.41 25.69 0.85
C GLU A 230 -30.93 25.34 0.71
N THR A 231 -30.16 25.50 1.78
CA THR A 231 -28.70 25.34 1.81
C THR A 231 -28.24 23.93 2.07
N ASP A 232 -28.96 23.15 2.87
CA ASP A 232 -28.47 21.89 3.41
C ASP A 232 -29.55 20.81 3.55
N PHE A 233 -29.10 19.56 3.53
CA PHE A 233 -29.82 18.42 4.09
C PHE A 233 -29.18 18.07 5.44
N CYS A 234 -29.95 18.17 6.52
CA CYS A 234 -29.52 17.80 7.87
C CYS A 234 -30.20 16.49 8.28
N ILE A 235 -29.42 15.50 8.67
CA ILE A 235 -29.90 14.20 9.15
C ILE A 235 -29.54 14.10 10.63
N GLU A 236 -30.52 13.78 11.48
CA GLU A 236 -30.33 13.62 12.93
C GLU A 236 -30.79 12.23 13.38
N LEU A 237 -29.99 11.59 14.23
CA LEU A 237 -30.33 10.32 14.89
C LEU A 237 -29.65 10.29 16.26
N ASP A 238 -30.44 10.26 17.32
CA ASP A 238 -29.98 10.36 18.69
C ASP A 238 -29.08 11.60 18.89
N ASN A 239 -27.84 11.41 19.35
CA ASN A 239 -26.86 12.47 19.52
C ASN A 239 -25.99 12.72 18.27
N LYS A 240 -26.33 12.14 17.11
CA LYS A 240 -25.53 12.27 15.88
C LYS A 240 -26.24 13.13 14.87
N ARG A 241 -25.48 13.99 14.19
CA ARG A 241 -25.98 14.84 13.11
C ARG A 241 -25.03 14.85 11.92
N TRP A 242 -25.59 14.80 10.72
CA TRP A 242 -24.87 14.93 9.45
C TRP A 242 -25.45 16.11 8.66
N GLN A 243 -24.59 17.01 8.17
CA GLN A 243 -24.99 18.13 7.33
C GLN A 243 -24.36 17.97 5.94
N PHE A 244 -25.21 17.87 4.93
CA PHE A 244 -24.81 17.86 3.52
C PHE A 244 -25.16 19.20 2.88
N ASN A 245 -24.15 19.87 2.34
CA ASN A 245 -24.38 21.13 1.67
C ASN A 245 -24.91 20.91 0.25
N ARG A 246 -26.07 21.51 -0.07
CA ARG A 246 -26.81 21.29 -1.32
C ARG A 246 -26.20 22.01 -2.52
N GLN A 247 -25.39 23.05 -2.30
CA GLN A 247 -24.69 23.76 -3.38
C GLN A 247 -23.42 23.03 -3.83
N SER A 248 -22.66 22.47 -2.88
CA SER A 248 -21.42 21.75 -3.15
C SER A 248 -21.62 20.24 -3.35
N GLY A 249 -22.66 19.65 -2.77
CA GLY A 249 -22.95 18.21 -2.82
C GLY A 249 -22.09 17.36 -1.88
N PHE A 250 -21.43 17.97 -0.90
CA PHE A 250 -20.53 17.27 0.02
C PHE A 250 -21.09 17.24 1.45
N LEU A 251 -20.66 16.23 2.21
CA LEU A 251 -20.81 16.21 3.67
C LEU A 251 -19.90 17.30 4.25
N SER A 252 -20.50 18.41 4.67
CA SER A 252 -19.78 19.59 5.15
C SER A 252 -19.45 19.53 6.63
N GLN A 253 -20.27 18.81 7.41
CA GLN A 253 -20.05 18.67 8.85
C GLN A 253 -20.73 17.41 9.41
N MET A 254 -20.18 16.90 10.50
CA MET A 254 -20.77 15.89 11.37
C MET A 254 -20.68 16.33 12.83
N TRP A 255 -21.64 15.90 13.65
CA TRP A 255 -21.59 16.10 15.09
C TRP A 255 -21.83 14.81 15.84
N ILE A 256 -21.20 14.72 17.01
CA ILE A 256 -21.53 13.79 18.09
C ILE A 256 -21.77 14.66 19.33
N GLY A 257 -23.01 14.70 19.82
CA GLY A 257 -23.45 15.76 20.72
C GLY A 257 -23.27 17.14 20.08
N ASP A 258 -22.61 18.05 20.79
CA ASP A 258 -22.33 19.41 20.30
C ASP A 258 -20.97 19.53 19.57
N GLU A 259 -20.17 18.45 19.54
CA GLU A 259 -18.81 18.48 19.00
C GLU A 259 -18.79 18.28 17.48
N LYS A 260 -18.24 19.26 16.76
CA LYS A 260 -17.95 19.17 15.32
C LYS A 260 -16.83 18.17 15.07
N GLN A 261 -17.02 17.28 14.10
CA GLN A 261 -16.07 16.22 13.78
C GLN A 261 -15.20 16.56 12.55
N LEU A 262 -15.60 17.53 11.73
CA LEU A 262 -14.90 17.90 10.50
C LEU A 262 -14.41 19.35 10.55
N LEU A 263 -13.13 19.56 10.22
CA LEU A 263 -12.57 20.89 9.94
C LEU A 263 -12.76 21.29 8.48
N THR A 264 -12.75 20.31 7.58
CA THR A 264 -12.98 20.46 6.15
C THR A 264 -14.01 19.45 5.66
N PRO A 265 -14.83 19.77 4.64
CA PRO A 265 -15.80 18.83 4.09
C PRO A 265 -15.16 17.55 3.56
N LEU A 266 -15.91 16.45 3.61
CA LEU A 266 -15.51 15.19 2.98
C LEU A 266 -15.74 15.27 1.47
N ARG A 267 -14.66 15.13 0.69
CA ARG A 267 -14.63 15.37 -0.75
C ARG A 267 -13.86 14.27 -1.47
N ASP A 268 -14.15 14.12 -2.76
CA ASP A 268 -13.39 13.25 -3.65
C ASP A 268 -11.94 13.77 -3.83
N GLN A 269 -10.97 12.86 -3.89
CA GLN A 269 -9.56 13.18 -4.14
C GLN A 269 -8.97 12.25 -5.21
N PHE A 270 -8.52 12.84 -6.32
CA PHE A 270 -7.96 12.11 -7.48
C PHE A 270 -6.47 12.36 -7.69
N ILE A 271 -5.82 13.01 -6.73
CA ILE A 271 -4.42 13.40 -6.78
C ILE A 271 -3.73 12.96 -5.49
N ARG A 272 -2.41 12.97 -5.55
CA ARG A 272 -1.53 12.80 -4.39
C ARG A 272 -0.43 13.85 -4.46
N ALA A 273 0.21 14.15 -3.34
CA ALA A 273 1.51 14.82 -3.38
C ALA A 273 2.48 13.92 -4.17
N PRO A 274 3.16 14.45 -5.21
CA PRO A 274 3.94 13.63 -6.13
C PRO A 274 5.15 13.03 -5.45
N LEU A 275 5.39 11.74 -5.68
CA LEU A 275 6.59 11.03 -5.23
C LEU A 275 7.78 11.35 -6.16
N ASP A 276 9.01 11.04 -5.76
CA ASP A 276 10.18 11.19 -6.66
C ASP A 276 10.00 10.42 -7.98
N ASN A 277 9.41 9.24 -7.93
CA ASN A 277 9.07 8.45 -9.12
C ASN A 277 8.00 9.11 -10.03
N ASP A 278 7.14 9.96 -9.48
CA ASP A 278 6.14 10.71 -10.27
C ASP A 278 6.77 11.94 -10.94
N ILE A 279 7.81 12.51 -10.31
CA ILE A 279 8.55 13.71 -10.76
C ILE A 279 9.61 13.34 -11.78
N GLY A 280 10.36 12.27 -11.54
CA GLY A 280 11.52 11.88 -12.35
C GLY A 280 12.56 13.00 -12.39
N VAL A 281 13.01 13.35 -13.59
CA VAL A 281 13.98 14.42 -13.82
C VAL A 281 13.31 15.76 -14.18
N SER A 282 12.00 15.88 -14.00
CA SER A 282 11.27 17.11 -14.33
C SER A 282 11.62 18.22 -13.34
N GLU A 283 11.99 19.39 -13.86
CA GLU A 283 12.35 20.55 -13.06
C GLU A 283 11.67 21.81 -13.58
N ALA A 284 11.53 22.84 -12.74
CA ALA A 284 10.91 24.11 -13.13
C ALA A 284 11.57 24.77 -14.35
N THR A 285 12.89 24.61 -14.50
CA THR A 285 13.67 25.16 -15.62
C THR A 285 13.70 24.24 -16.85
N ARG A 286 13.41 22.94 -16.67
CA ARG A 286 13.43 21.93 -17.74
C ARG A 286 12.41 20.83 -17.44
N ILE A 287 11.19 21.07 -17.92
CA ILE A 287 10.06 20.15 -17.73
C ILE A 287 10.26 18.86 -18.53
N ASP A 288 10.08 17.70 -17.89
CA ASP A 288 9.93 16.42 -18.58
C ASP A 288 8.43 16.13 -18.80
N PRO A 289 7.90 16.27 -20.03
CA PRO A 289 6.48 16.05 -20.31
C PRO A 289 6.03 14.59 -20.13
N ASN A 290 6.97 13.65 -19.97
CA ASN A 290 6.64 12.24 -19.75
C ASN A 290 6.53 11.86 -18.27
N ALA A 291 7.00 12.71 -17.36
CA ALA A 291 6.81 12.51 -15.93
C ALA A 291 5.31 12.50 -15.59
N TRP A 292 4.90 11.62 -14.66
CA TRP A 292 3.50 11.49 -14.26
C TRP A 292 2.94 12.79 -13.72
N VAL A 293 3.73 13.49 -12.88
CA VAL A 293 3.31 14.77 -12.30
C VAL A 293 3.04 15.81 -13.38
N GLU A 294 3.83 15.85 -14.45
CA GLU A 294 3.67 16.83 -15.53
C GLU A 294 2.48 16.49 -16.43
N ARG A 295 2.24 15.21 -16.68
CA ARG A 295 1.00 14.76 -17.32
C ARG A 295 -0.21 15.13 -16.47
N TRP A 296 -0.13 14.99 -15.15
CA TRP A 296 -1.24 15.34 -14.27
C TRP A 296 -1.50 16.85 -14.21
N LYS A 297 -0.44 17.65 -14.14
CA LYS A 297 -0.50 19.11 -14.21
C LYS A 297 -1.07 19.58 -15.55
N ALA A 298 -0.56 19.07 -16.67
CA ALA A 298 -1.01 19.42 -18.01
C ALA A 298 -2.48 19.03 -18.24
N ALA A 299 -2.91 17.89 -17.70
CA ALA A 299 -4.30 17.46 -17.73
C ALA A 299 -5.17 18.15 -16.67
N GLY A 300 -4.64 19.10 -15.90
CA GLY A 300 -5.39 19.93 -14.94
C GLY A 300 -5.93 19.19 -13.71
N HIS A 301 -5.43 18.00 -13.37
CA HIS A 301 -5.94 17.23 -12.22
C HIS A 301 -5.86 18.02 -10.90
N TYR A 302 -4.79 18.79 -10.71
CA TYR A 302 -4.58 19.63 -9.52
C TYR A 302 -5.45 20.89 -9.46
N GLN A 303 -6.09 21.25 -10.58
CA GLN A 303 -6.90 22.47 -10.72
C GLN A 303 -8.36 22.14 -11.05
N ALA A 304 -8.71 20.85 -11.05
CA ALA A 304 -10.05 20.42 -11.41
C ALA A 304 -11.04 20.85 -10.32
N GLU A 305 -12.09 21.55 -10.74
CA GLU A 305 -13.18 21.99 -9.87
C GLU A 305 -14.35 21.02 -10.01
N ALA A 306 -14.97 20.67 -8.87
CA ALA A 306 -16.15 19.84 -8.85
C ALA A 306 -17.38 20.68 -9.23
N ALA A 307 -18.04 20.30 -10.33
CA ALA A 307 -19.35 20.82 -10.71
C ALA A 307 -20.43 19.85 -10.22
N LEU A 308 -21.30 20.32 -9.32
CA LEU A 308 -22.44 19.54 -8.85
C LEU A 308 -23.46 19.37 -9.98
N LEU A 309 -23.84 18.13 -10.27
CA LEU A 309 -24.87 17.79 -11.25
C LEU A 309 -26.20 17.46 -10.57
N GLN A 310 -26.14 16.79 -9.42
CA GLN A 310 -27.32 16.35 -8.67
C GLN A 310 -26.99 16.27 -7.18
N CYS A 311 -27.93 16.71 -6.33
CA CYS A 311 -27.93 16.47 -4.89
C CYS A 311 -29.38 16.30 -4.43
N THR A 312 -29.78 15.07 -4.12
CA THR A 312 -31.15 14.72 -3.69
C THR A 312 -31.12 13.97 -2.37
N ALA A 313 -32.23 14.07 -1.64
CA ALA A 313 -32.44 13.37 -0.37
C ALA A 313 -33.79 12.64 -0.41
N ASP A 314 -33.78 11.37 -0.02
CA ASP A 314 -34.97 10.51 0.02
C ASP A 314 -35.09 9.89 1.41
N THR A 315 -36.27 10.00 2.03
CA THR A 315 -36.57 9.31 3.30
C THR A 315 -37.10 7.91 2.97
N LEU A 316 -36.42 6.90 3.49
CA LEU A 316 -36.79 5.49 3.37
C LEU A 316 -37.47 5.01 4.67
N ALA A 317 -38.00 3.80 4.65
CA ALA A 317 -38.67 3.21 5.81
C ALA A 317 -37.76 3.04 7.04
N ASP A 318 -36.45 2.90 6.82
CA ASP A 318 -35.46 2.57 7.86
C ASP A 318 -34.21 3.48 7.83
N ALA A 319 -34.18 4.48 6.94
CA ALA A 319 -32.96 5.23 6.62
C ALA A 319 -33.26 6.55 5.91
N VAL A 320 -32.26 7.42 5.82
CA VAL A 320 -32.22 8.54 4.87
C VAL A 320 -31.14 8.26 3.84
N LEU A 321 -31.47 8.48 2.56
CA LEU A 321 -30.58 8.31 1.42
C LEU A 321 -30.25 9.68 0.81
N ILE A 322 -28.97 10.06 0.83
CA ILE A 322 -28.47 11.21 0.07
C ILE A 322 -27.78 10.70 -1.19
N THR A 323 -28.19 11.20 -2.36
CA THR A 323 -27.57 10.88 -3.64
C THR A 323 -26.95 12.13 -4.24
N THR A 324 -25.65 12.08 -4.50
CA THR A 324 -24.93 13.17 -5.16
C THR A 324 -24.23 12.70 -6.42
N SER A 325 -24.18 13.56 -7.44
CA SER A 325 -23.40 13.35 -8.65
C SER A 325 -22.58 14.59 -8.92
N THR A 326 -21.26 14.43 -9.01
CA THR A 326 -20.33 15.51 -9.33
C THR A 326 -19.57 15.17 -10.62
N ARG A 327 -19.18 16.22 -11.35
CA ARG A 327 -18.33 16.10 -12.54
C ARG A 327 -17.12 17.00 -12.38
N GLY A 328 -15.93 16.45 -12.62
CA GLY A 328 -14.73 17.27 -12.69
C GLY A 328 -14.79 18.25 -13.85
N SER A 329 -14.35 19.48 -13.64
CA SER A 329 -14.25 20.50 -14.69
C SER A 329 -12.92 21.26 -14.62
N ILE A 330 -12.42 21.71 -15.76
CA ILE A 330 -11.23 22.56 -15.86
C ILE A 330 -11.66 23.82 -16.59
N ARG A 331 -11.60 24.98 -15.94
CA ARG A 331 -12.01 26.28 -16.51
C ARG A 331 -13.41 26.22 -17.16
N GLY A 332 -14.37 25.58 -16.47
CA GLY A 332 -15.75 25.41 -16.93
C GLY A 332 -15.98 24.37 -18.04
N LYS A 333 -14.94 23.65 -18.51
CA LYS A 333 -15.08 22.53 -19.46
C LYS A 333 -15.00 21.18 -18.75
N PRO A 334 -15.70 20.13 -19.24
CA PRO A 334 -15.62 18.79 -18.65
C PRO A 334 -14.19 18.27 -18.58
N TYR A 335 -13.82 17.70 -17.43
CA TYR A 335 -12.56 17.02 -17.21
C TYR A 335 -12.55 15.69 -17.97
N LEU A 336 -11.84 15.59 -19.10
CA LEU A 336 -11.75 14.37 -19.91
C LEU A 336 -10.47 13.61 -19.54
N SER A 337 -10.60 12.44 -18.92
CA SER A 337 -9.46 11.52 -18.73
C SER A 337 -9.15 10.84 -20.07
N ALA A 338 -7.93 11.05 -20.59
CA ALA A 338 -7.28 10.32 -21.67
C ALA A 338 -8.21 9.44 -22.56
N GLY A 339 -8.80 10.05 -23.59
CA GLY A 339 -9.38 9.33 -24.73
C GLY A 339 -10.83 8.83 -24.60
N LYS A 340 -11.56 9.13 -23.52
CA LYS A 340 -13.01 8.86 -23.43
C LYS A 340 -13.81 10.16 -23.43
N PRO A 341 -14.93 10.25 -24.18
CA PRO A 341 -15.76 11.47 -24.28
C PRO A 341 -16.59 11.77 -23.03
N THR A 342 -16.61 10.86 -22.05
CA THR A 342 -17.30 11.04 -20.77
C THR A 342 -16.31 11.51 -19.72
N GLY A 343 -16.52 12.72 -19.18
CA GLY A 343 -15.68 13.24 -18.10
C GLY A 343 -15.78 12.41 -16.82
N LEU A 344 -14.84 12.61 -15.88
CA LEU A 344 -14.86 11.92 -14.60
C LEU A 344 -16.14 12.29 -13.84
N MET A 345 -17.05 11.33 -13.70
CA MET A 345 -18.31 11.46 -12.98
C MET A 345 -18.26 10.57 -11.74
N VAL A 346 -18.60 11.15 -10.60
CA VAL A 346 -18.65 10.44 -9.32
C VAL A 346 -20.07 10.47 -8.83
N VAL A 347 -20.63 9.30 -8.54
CA VAL A 347 -21.94 9.15 -7.91
C VAL A 347 -21.73 8.56 -6.53
N VAL A 348 -22.14 9.31 -5.51
CA VAL A 348 -22.06 8.86 -4.12
C VAL A 348 -23.47 8.69 -3.56
N LYS A 349 -23.71 7.54 -2.95
CA LYS A 349 -24.96 7.23 -2.25
C LYS A 349 -24.65 7.02 -0.77
N TRP A 350 -25.19 7.89 0.07
CA TRP A 350 -25.04 7.84 1.51
C TRP A 350 -26.33 7.30 2.12
N ARG A 351 -26.30 6.09 2.70
CA ARG A 351 -27.42 5.51 3.44
C ARG A 351 -27.13 5.55 4.94
N LEU A 352 -27.77 6.46 5.67
CA LEU A 352 -27.70 6.58 7.13
C LEU A 352 -28.91 5.81 7.70
N PRO A 353 -28.75 4.79 8.58
CA PRO A 353 -27.77 4.63 9.67
C PRO A 353 -26.65 3.58 9.45
N LEU A 354 -26.56 2.98 8.26
CA LEU A 354 -25.68 1.84 7.94
C LEU A 354 -24.17 2.12 7.96
N MET A 355 -23.73 3.34 8.28
CA MET A 355 -22.33 3.75 8.24
C MET A 355 -21.59 3.71 9.59
N LEU A 356 -22.20 3.21 10.68
CA LEU A 356 -21.54 3.15 11.98
C LEU A 356 -21.75 1.79 12.66
N LYS A 357 -20.78 0.90 12.45
CA LYS A 357 -20.23 0.02 13.48
C LYS A 357 -18.73 0.20 13.53
#